data_AF-A0A3E0C5G4-F1
#
_entry.id   AF-A0A3E0C5G4-F1
#
_cell.length_a   1.000
_cell.length_b   1.000
_cell.length_c   1.000
_cell.angle_alpha   90.00
_cell.angle_beta   90.00
_cell.angle_gamma   90.00
#
_symmetry.space_group_name_H-M   'P 1'
#
loop_
_entity.id
_entity.type
_entity.pdbx_description
1 polymer ?
#
loop_
_entity_poly.entity_id
_entity_poly.type
_entity_poly.pdbx_seq_one_letter_code
_entity_poly.pdbx_strand_id
1 'polypeptide(L)'
;MNHASVESHPSAHTARVAANHPDDAHLSAYNAAFSDLGLRFRWDRATLDVLREFNSEAARITAYIERFHAHLHSAYDADFLAQMILHKKAQYFSEFASAGE
;
A
#
# COMPACT_ATOMS: atom_id res chain seq x y z
N MET A 1 11.65 21.81 -37.51
CA MET A 1 11.13 22.21 -36.18
C MET A 1 9.90 21.37 -35.88
N ASN A 2 10.06 20.30 -35.09
CA ASN A 2 8.98 19.52 -34.48
C ASN A 2 9.60 18.73 -33.33
N HIS A 3 9.64 19.32 -32.13
CA HIS A 3 9.87 18.57 -30.90
C HIS A 3 8.51 18.34 -30.26
N ALA A 4 8.15 17.06 -30.18
CA ALA A 4 6.94 16.55 -29.57
C ALA A 4 6.84 17.03 -28.11
N SER A 5 5.76 17.75 -27.82
CA SER A 5 5.20 17.83 -26.47
C SER A 5 4.70 16.44 -26.11
N VAL A 6 5.54 15.63 -25.46
CA VAL A 6 5.04 14.50 -24.69
C VAL A 6 4.58 15.05 -23.35
N GLU A 7 3.26 15.19 -23.33
CA GLU A 7 2.38 15.56 -22.25
C GLU A 7 2.76 14.88 -20.93
N SER A 8 2.90 15.71 -19.90
CA SER A 8 3.06 15.38 -18.50
C SER A 8 2.08 14.28 -18.09
N HIS A 9 2.59 13.10 -17.72
CA HIS A 9 1.77 12.05 -17.15
C HIS A 9 1.21 12.55 -15.81
N PRO A 10 -0.12 12.64 -15.61
CA PRO A 10 -0.67 12.90 -14.30
C PRO A 10 -0.54 11.61 -13.46
N SER A 11 0.60 11.42 -12.83
CA SER A 11 0.76 10.50 -11.69
C SER A 11 0.02 11.06 -10.47
N ALA A 12 -1.30 11.23 -10.57
CA ALA A 12 -2.13 11.73 -9.47
C ALA A 12 -3.63 11.40 -9.62
N HIS A 13 -4.04 10.44 -10.45
CA HIS A 13 -5.48 10.17 -10.64
C HIS A 13 -6.11 9.22 -9.60
N THR A 14 -5.36 8.61 -8.68
CA THR A 14 -5.96 7.65 -7.73
C THR A 14 -6.45 8.25 -6.41
N ALA A 15 -6.40 9.58 -6.23
CA ALA A 15 -6.70 10.20 -4.93
C ALA A 15 -8.13 10.76 -4.78
N ARG A 16 -9.03 10.62 -5.78
CA ARG A 16 -10.32 11.35 -5.74
C ARG A 16 -11.60 10.53 -5.90
N VAL A 17 -11.53 9.20 -5.81
CA VAL A 17 -12.77 8.40 -5.71
C VAL A 17 -13.04 8.12 -4.23
N ALA A 18 -13.83 9.02 -3.66
CA ALA A 18 -14.54 8.98 -2.38
C ALA A 18 -14.38 7.70 -1.53
N ALA A 19 -13.69 7.87 -0.40
CA ALA A 19 -13.64 6.96 0.74
C ALA A 19 -15.03 6.76 1.37
N ASN A 20 -15.88 5.92 0.77
CA ASN A 20 -17.19 5.57 1.33
C ASN A 20 -17.19 4.23 2.08
N HIS A 21 -16.05 3.52 2.11
CA HIS A 21 -15.87 2.27 2.84
C HIS A 21 -14.61 2.31 3.72
N PRO A 22 -14.66 1.74 4.95
CA PRO A 22 -13.49 1.64 5.81
C PRO A 22 -12.36 0.85 5.14
N ASP A 23 -12.70 -0.10 4.25
CA ASP A 23 -11.74 -0.88 3.48
C ASP A 23 -10.92 -0.01 2.50
N ASP A 24 -11.51 1.05 1.92
CA ASP A 24 -10.79 1.98 1.04
C ASP A 24 -9.78 2.83 1.78
N ALA A 25 -10.13 3.28 2.98
CA ALA A 25 -9.20 4.01 3.83
C ALA A 25 -7.98 3.15 4.18
N HIS A 26 -8.21 1.88 4.53
CA HIS A 26 -7.13 0.92 4.77
C HIS A 26 -6.30 0.67 3.51
N LEU A 27 -6.92 0.43 2.35
CA LEU A 27 -6.22 0.24 1.08
C LEU A 27 -5.38 1.45 0.70
N SER A 28 -5.91 2.67 0.85
CA SER A 28 -5.17 3.89 0.57
C SER A 28 -3.97 4.04 1.50
N ALA A 29 -4.11 3.70 2.78
CA ALA A 29 -2.99 3.72 3.75
C ALA A 29 -1.90 2.70 3.39
N TYR A 30 -2.27 1.47 3.00
CA TYR A 30 -1.30 0.47 2.54
C TYR A 30 -0.60 0.92 1.25
N ASN A 31 -1.35 1.40 0.26
CA ASN A 31 -0.78 1.87 -1.01
C ASN A 31 0.17 3.07 -0.81
N ALA A 32 -0.16 3.98 0.12
CA ALA A 32 0.73 5.07 0.50
C ALA A 32 2.01 4.55 1.17
N ALA A 33 1.91 3.59 2.08
CA ALA A 33 3.07 2.97 2.73
C ALA A 33 3.96 2.24 1.70
N PHE A 34 3.38 1.54 0.73
CA PHE A 34 4.15 0.90 -0.35
C PHE A 34 4.90 1.95 -1.19
N SER A 35 4.21 3.01 -1.62
CA SER A 35 4.83 4.09 -2.39
C SER A 35 5.97 4.79 -1.63
N ASP A 36 5.82 5.01 -0.33
CA ASP A 36 6.85 5.60 0.54
C ASP A 36 8.10 4.71 0.63
N LEU A 37 7.90 3.40 0.69
CA LEU A 37 8.97 2.40 0.66
C LEU A 37 9.57 2.19 -0.74
N GLY A 38 9.12 2.93 -1.75
CA GLY A 38 9.56 2.79 -3.14
C GLY A 38 9.03 1.53 -3.85
N LEU A 39 8.06 0.87 -3.24
CA LEU A 39 7.45 -0.35 -3.75
C LEU A 39 6.39 0.03 -4.78
N ARG A 40 6.51 -0.50 -5.99
CA ARG A 40 5.59 -0.18 -7.11
C ARG A 40 4.33 -1.04 -7.12
N PHE A 41 4.17 -1.94 -6.16
CA PHE A 41 2.97 -2.77 -6.07
C PHE A 41 1.85 -2.04 -5.35
N ARG A 42 0.62 -2.34 -5.73
CA ARG A 42 -0.60 -1.78 -5.14
C ARG A 42 -1.56 -2.90 -4.80
N TRP A 43 -2.23 -2.76 -3.65
CA TRP A 43 -3.31 -3.65 -3.27
C TRP A 43 -4.64 -3.05 -3.69
N ASP A 44 -5.48 -3.90 -4.27
CA ASP A 44 -6.88 -3.61 -4.57
C ASP A 44 -7.80 -4.33 -3.58
N ARG A 45 -9.09 -3.98 -3.57
CA ARG A 45 -10.12 -4.64 -2.76
C ARG A 45 -10.15 -6.15 -2.99
N ALA A 46 -9.98 -6.61 -4.23
CA ALA A 46 -9.91 -8.04 -4.52
C ALA A 46 -8.71 -8.72 -3.82
N THR A 47 -7.55 -8.07 -3.83
CA THR A 47 -6.36 -8.58 -3.14
C THR A 47 -6.56 -8.59 -1.62
N LEU A 48 -7.18 -7.55 -1.07
CA LEU A 48 -7.46 -7.46 0.36
C LEU A 48 -8.48 -8.52 0.81
N ASP A 49 -9.51 -8.80 0.01
CA ASP A 49 -10.52 -9.82 0.33
C ASP A 49 -9.92 -11.21 0.31
N VAL A 50 -9.08 -11.54 -0.67
CA VAL A 50 -8.30 -12.81 -0.68
C VAL A 50 -7.40 -12.88 0.56
N LEU A 51 -6.73 -11.79 0.92
CA LEU A 51 -5.85 -11.77 2.08
C LEU A 51 -6.62 -11.72 3.41
N ARG A 52 -7.92 -11.43 3.44
CA ARG A 52 -8.69 -11.35 4.69
C ARG A 52 -8.73 -12.67 5.46
N GLU A 53 -8.48 -13.79 4.77
CA GLU A 53 -8.44 -15.13 5.36
C GLU A 53 -7.36 -15.26 6.44
N PHE A 54 -6.28 -14.47 6.36
CA PHE A 54 -5.24 -14.47 7.38
C PHE A 54 -5.66 -13.55 8.54
N ASN A 55 -5.60 -14.06 9.76
CA ASN A 55 -5.97 -13.31 10.97
C ASN A 55 -5.03 -12.13 11.25
N SER A 56 -3.76 -12.25 10.87
CA SER A 56 -2.75 -11.22 11.09
C SER A 56 -2.48 -10.43 9.82
N GLU A 57 -2.59 -9.10 9.88
CA GLU A 57 -2.23 -8.24 8.75
C GLU A 57 -0.78 -8.46 8.31
N ALA A 58 0.14 -8.70 9.25
CA ALA A 58 1.54 -9.00 8.93
C ALA A 58 1.65 -10.26 8.07
N ALA A 59 0.99 -11.33 8.48
CA ALA A 59 0.96 -12.60 7.76
C ALA A 59 0.37 -12.45 6.35
N ARG A 60 -0.63 -11.56 6.15
CA ARG A 60 -1.15 -11.24 4.81
C ARG A 60 -0.06 -10.67 3.92
N ILE A 61 0.65 -9.68 4.42
CA ILE A 61 1.68 -8.98 3.63
C ILE A 61 2.83 -9.95 3.33
N THR A 62 3.31 -10.68 4.34
CA THR A 62 4.39 -11.65 4.22
C THR A 62 4.03 -12.72 3.19
N ALA A 63 2.87 -13.38 3.32
CA ALA A 63 2.43 -14.41 2.38
C ALA A 63 2.24 -13.87 0.95
N TYR A 64 1.78 -12.62 0.80
CA TYR A 64 1.69 -11.97 -0.51
C TYR A 64 3.08 -11.75 -1.15
N ILE A 65 4.03 -11.23 -0.37
CA ILE A 65 5.39 -10.98 -0.85
C ILE A 65 6.09 -12.30 -1.19
N GLU A 66 5.97 -13.31 -0.34
CA GLU A 66 6.54 -14.64 -0.58
C GLU A 66 5.96 -15.30 -1.85
N ARG A 67 4.64 -15.18 -2.05
CA ARG A 67 3.94 -15.86 -3.15
C ARG A 67 4.09 -15.17 -4.50
N PHE A 68 4.13 -13.84 -4.53
CA PHE A 68 4.13 -13.05 -5.78
C PHE A 68 5.48 -12.40 -6.09
N HIS A 69 6.35 -12.23 -5.09
CA HIS A 69 7.57 -11.45 -5.19
C HIS A 69 8.79 -12.18 -4.60
N ALA A 70 9.05 -13.40 -5.06
CA ALA A 70 10.24 -14.18 -4.69
C ALA A 70 11.57 -13.42 -4.92
N HIS A 71 11.61 -12.49 -5.87
CA HIS A 71 12.78 -11.62 -6.10
C HIS A 71 12.95 -10.54 -5.02
N LEU A 72 11.85 -10.07 -4.42
CA LEU A 72 11.86 -9.02 -3.40
C LEU A 72 12.33 -9.61 -2.06
N HIS A 73 11.99 -10.87 -1.78
CA HIS A 73 12.45 -11.63 -0.62
C HIS A 73 14.00 -11.70 -0.51
N SER A 74 14.71 -11.63 -1.64
CA SER A 74 16.18 -11.62 -1.66
C SER A 74 16.77 -10.27 -1.24
N ALA A 75 16.04 -9.18 -1.46
CA ALA A 75 16.48 -7.82 -1.13
C ALA A 75 15.96 -7.36 0.24
N TYR A 76 14.75 -7.76 0.60
CA TYR A 76 14.07 -7.42 1.84
C TYR A 76 13.34 -8.64 2.38
N ASP A 77 13.59 -8.96 3.65
CA ASP A 77 12.84 -10.00 4.36
C ASP A 77 11.35 -9.65 4.37
N ALA A 78 10.51 -10.63 4.00
CA ALA A 78 9.08 -10.41 3.82
C ALA A 78 8.39 -10.04 5.14
N ASP A 79 8.86 -10.61 6.25
CA ASP A 79 8.36 -10.28 7.59
C ASP A 79 8.77 -8.87 7.99
N PHE A 80 10.02 -8.49 7.73
CA PHE A 80 10.50 -7.13 7.99
C PHE A 80 9.70 -6.09 7.21
N LEU A 81 9.45 -6.33 5.92
CA LEU A 81 8.67 -5.42 5.09
C LEU A 81 7.24 -5.29 5.63
N ALA A 82 6.62 -6.43 5.98
CA ALA A 82 5.28 -6.48 6.55
C ALA A 82 5.18 -5.63 7.83
N GLN A 83 6.12 -5.79 8.76
CA GLN A 83 6.16 -5.01 10.00
C GLN A 83 6.34 -3.51 9.72
N MET A 84 7.19 -3.13 8.78
CA MET A 84 7.44 -1.74 8.43
C MET A 84 6.20 -1.05 7.83
N ILE A 85 5.48 -1.76 6.96
CA ILE A 85 4.21 -1.29 6.38
C ILE A 85 3.15 -1.12 7.47
N LEU A 86 3.04 -2.07 8.39
CA LEU A 86 2.10 -1.97 9.52
C LEU A 86 2.43 -0.83 10.46
N HIS A 87 3.72 -0.60 10.71
CA HIS A 87 4.17 0.51 11.52
C HIS A 87 3.76 1.85 10.89
N LYS A 88 4.04 2.05 9.60
CA LYS A 88 3.58 3.23 8.83
C LYS A 88 2.07 3.41 8.88
N LYS A 89 1.30 2.34 8.68
CA LYS A 89 -0.17 2.35 8.81
C LYS A 89 -0.59 2.79 10.22
N ALA A 90 -0.04 2.17 11.26
CA ALA A 90 -0.38 2.51 12.65
C ALA A 90 -0.03 3.96 12.99
N GLN A 91 1.11 4.47 12.52
CA GLN A 91 1.47 5.88 12.67
C GLN A 91 0.45 6.81 12.02
N TYR A 92 -0.01 6.48 10.80
CA TYR A 92 -1.05 7.24 10.11
C TYR A 92 -2.36 7.26 10.91
N PHE A 93 -2.81 6.11 11.41
CA PHE A 93 -4.03 6.06 12.22
C PHE A 93 -3.89 6.77 13.57
N SER A 94 -2.73 6.67 14.24
CA SER A 94 -2.46 7.39 15.49
C SER A 94 -2.43 8.91 15.27
N GLU A 95 -1.81 9.39 14.19
CA GLU A 95 -1.74 10.82 13.89
C GLU A 95 -3.11 11.39 13.49
N PHE A 96 -3.91 10.62 12.74
CA PHE A 96 -5.30 10.98 12.46
C PHE A 96 -6.21 10.93 13.69
N ALA A 97 -5.93 10.04 14.65
CA ALA A 97 -6.65 9.99 15.92
C ALA A 97 -6.26 11.15 16.85
N SER A 98 -4.99 11.59 16.84
CA SER A 98 -4.51 12.71 17.66
C SER A 98 -4.84 14.10 17.09
N ALA A 99 -5.16 14.22 15.79
CA ALA A 99 -5.53 15.49 15.15
C ALA A 99 -7.00 15.90 15.37
N GLY A 100 -7.76 15.15 16.17
CA GLY A 100 -9.18 15.38 16.46
C GLY A 100 -9.51 16.00 17.82
N GLU A 101 -8.51 16.40 18.62
CA GLU A 101 -8.67 16.98 19.97
C GLU A 101 -8.61 18.51 20.00
#